data_AF-A0A8H9C9R1-F1
#
_entry.id   AF-A0A8H9C9R1-F1
#
_cell.length_a   1.000
_cell.length_b   1.000
_cell.length_c   1.000
_cell.angle_alpha   90.00
_cell.angle_beta   90.00
_cell.angle_gamma   90.00
#
_symmetry.space_group_name_H-M   'P 1'
#
loop_
_entity.id
_entity.type
_entity.pdbx_description
1 polymer ?
#
loop_
_entity_poly.entity_id
_entity_poly.type
_entity_poly.pdbx_seq_one_letter_code
_entity_poly.pdbx_strand_id
1 'polypeptide(L)'
;MQKWASKVRCIHGSGGLGVLTQPGLETGWYPFYYPLMIKYPSLDYDAMGDYWSEVRHGGYELPKSSNWLTFLGVSNIERLGGEDAVRSQITPEISLVRYEGGYLIRAGERPVVDTNGVGGVPQAYKDIARIIRPILFQKYEYGIIEVPPEKDSLDETLKWIHRFES
;
A
#
# COMPACT_ATOMS: atom_id res chain seq x y z
N MET A 1 -20.54 -2.43 -5.21
CA MET A 1 -19.06 -2.45 -5.31
C MET A 1 -18.53 -3.34 -6.45
N GLN A 2 -19.08 -4.55 -6.69
CA GLN A 2 -18.60 -5.46 -7.76
C GLN A 2 -18.57 -4.87 -9.18
N LYS A 3 -19.48 -3.93 -9.53
CA LYS A 3 -19.69 -3.44 -10.90
C LYS A 3 -18.58 -2.53 -11.46
N TRP A 4 -17.79 -1.89 -10.59
CA TRP A 4 -16.67 -1.03 -11.01
C TRP A 4 -15.36 -1.80 -11.05
N ALA A 5 -15.10 -2.67 -10.07
CA ALA A 5 -13.91 -3.53 -10.05
C ALA A 5 -13.83 -4.44 -11.30
N SER A 6 -14.96 -4.91 -11.83
CA SER A 6 -15.01 -5.72 -13.05
C SER A 6 -14.56 -5.01 -14.32
N LYS A 7 -14.66 -3.68 -14.39
CA LYS A 7 -14.34 -2.93 -15.61
C LYS A 7 -12.86 -2.59 -15.75
N VAL A 8 -12.13 -2.50 -14.65
CA VAL A 8 -10.77 -1.91 -14.65
C VAL A 8 -9.68 -2.98 -14.73
N ARG A 9 -10.00 -4.27 -14.47
CA ARG A 9 -9.01 -5.37 -14.40
C ARG A 9 -7.72 -4.93 -13.69
N CYS A 10 -7.88 -4.49 -12.44
CA CYS A 10 -6.81 -3.92 -11.64
C CYS A 10 -5.60 -4.86 -11.60
N ILE A 11 -4.41 -4.33 -11.92
CA ILE A 11 -3.14 -5.06 -11.84
C ILE A 11 -2.71 -5.18 -10.37
N HIS A 12 -2.69 -4.04 -9.68
CA HIS A 12 -2.56 -3.93 -8.23
C HIS A 12 -3.01 -2.53 -7.76
N GLY A 13 -3.14 -2.37 -6.45
CA GLY A 13 -3.35 -1.07 -5.82
C GLY A 13 -3.48 -1.18 -4.31
N SER A 14 -3.36 -0.06 -3.61
CA SER A 14 -3.65 0.04 -2.18
C SER A 14 -4.65 1.18 -1.94
N GLY A 15 -5.39 1.10 -0.85
CA GLY A 15 -6.25 2.19 -0.41
C GLY A 15 -6.40 2.21 1.09
N GLY A 16 -6.39 3.41 1.66
CA GLY A 16 -6.55 3.64 3.09
C GLY A 16 -7.17 5.00 3.38
N LEU A 17 -7.04 5.46 4.63
CA LEU A 17 -7.35 6.83 4.98
C LEU A 17 -6.14 7.69 4.66
N GLY A 18 -6.28 8.60 3.69
CA GLY A 18 -5.25 9.58 3.37
C GLY A 18 -5.52 10.93 4.03
N VAL A 19 -4.50 11.78 4.06
CA VAL A 19 -4.68 13.20 4.36
C VAL A 19 -5.11 13.89 3.06
N LEU A 20 -6.14 14.74 3.11
CA LEU A 20 -6.63 15.47 1.95
C LEU A 20 -5.55 16.42 1.43
N THR A 21 -5.07 16.17 0.21
CA THR A 21 -4.28 17.13 -0.56
C THR A 21 -5.20 18.08 -1.31
N GLN A 22 -4.76 19.31 -1.48
CA GLN A 22 -5.41 20.22 -2.42
C GLN A 22 -4.95 19.83 -3.84
N PRO A 23 -5.86 19.47 -4.77
CA PRO A 23 -5.48 19.15 -6.13
C PRO A 23 -4.70 20.31 -6.77
N GLY A 24 -3.55 20.03 -7.39
CA GLY A 24 -2.65 21.03 -7.99
C GLY A 24 -1.61 21.64 -7.04
N LEU A 25 -1.53 21.15 -5.80
CA LEU A 25 -0.50 21.51 -4.81
C LEU A 25 0.14 20.25 -4.22
N GLU A 26 0.48 19.29 -5.07
CA GLU A 26 1.06 18.01 -4.64
C GLU A 26 2.50 18.15 -4.12
N THR A 27 3.13 19.31 -4.29
CA THR A 27 4.51 19.61 -3.87
C THR A 27 4.59 20.75 -2.86
N GLY A 28 5.54 20.70 -1.94
CA GLY A 28 5.82 21.75 -0.95
C GLY A 28 5.07 21.58 0.38
N TRP A 29 4.44 20.43 0.60
CA TRP A 29 3.59 20.17 1.77
C TRP A 29 4.16 19.13 2.73
N TYR A 30 5.42 18.73 2.54
CA TYR A 30 6.14 17.88 3.48
C TYR A 30 6.03 18.33 4.95
N PRO A 31 5.97 19.64 5.31
CA PRO A 31 5.84 20.04 6.72
C PRO A 31 4.53 19.57 7.37
N PHE A 32 3.50 19.29 6.56
CA PHE A 32 2.21 18.81 7.02
C PHE A 32 2.09 17.29 6.91
N TYR A 33 2.49 16.70 5.78
CA TYR A 33 2.34 15.25 5.56
C TYR A 33 3.36 14.43 6.32
N TYR A 34 4.65 14.79 6.26
CA TYR A 34 5.72 13.95 6.79
C TYR A 34 5.55 13.67 8.30
N PRO A 35 5.25 14.65 9.18
CA PRO A 35 5.02 14.36 10.59
C PRO A 35 3.80 13.45 10.84
N LEU A 36 2.73 13.60 10.05
CA LEU A 36 1.53 12.77 10.16
C LEU A 36 1.80 11.34 9.70
N MET A 37 2.55 11.15 8.63
CA MET A 37 2.97 9.84 8.15
C MET A 37 3.81 9.10 9.18
N ILE A 38 4.81 9.77 9.77
CA ILE A 38 5.66 9.17 10.80
C ILE A 38 4.85 8.81 12.06
N LYS A 39 3.91 9.67 12.46
CA LYS A 39 3.08 9.45 13.65
C LYS A 39 2.00 8.37 13.43
N TYR A 40 1.44 8.31 12.23
CA TYR A 40 0.31 7.47 11.87
C TYR A 40 0.61 6.68 10.58
N PRO A 41 1.43 5.61 10.65
CA PRO A 41 1.86 4.86 9.47
C PRO A 41 0.72 4.18 8.72
N SER A 42 -0.44 3.99 9.34
CA SER A 42 -1.63 3.47 8.66
C SER A 42 -2.30 4.48 7.71
N LEU A 43 -1.94 5.77 7.78
CA LEU A 43 -2.38 6.74 6.79
C LEU A 43 -1.80 6.40 5.41
N ASP A 44 -2.56 6.71 4.37
CA ASP A 44 -2.12 6.57 2.99
C ASP A 44 -1.50 7.88 2.49
N TYR A 45 -0.42 7.75 1.75
CA TYR A 45 0.21 8.86 1.03
C TYR A 45 0.14 8.53 -0.46
N ASP A 46 -0.52 9.42 -1.22
CA ASP A 46 -0.66 9.26 -2.66
C ASP A 46 0.67 9.61 -3.35
N ALA A 47 1.43 8.57 -3.63
CA ALA A 47 2.67 8.61 -4.41
C ALA A 47 2.49 7.93 -5.76
N MET A 48 1.26 7.79 -6.27
CA MET A 48 1.02 6.95 -7.45
C MET A 48 1.73 7.49 -8.69
N GLY A 49 1.71 8.81 -8.93
CA GLY A 49 2.41 9.41 -10.07
C GLY A 49 3.91 9.13 -10.08
N ASP A 50 4.56 9.33 -8.93
CA ASP A 50 6.00 9.10 -8.77
C ASP A 50 6.36 7.62 -8.84
N TYR A 51 5.55 6.75 -8.22
CA TYR A 51 5.71 5.30 -8.34
C TYR A 51 5.60 4.83 -9.80
N TRP A 52 4.65 5.35 -10.60
CA TRP A 52 4.55 5.03 -12.02
C TRP A 52 5.78 5.50 -12.82
N SER A 53 6.41 6.59 -12.39
CA SER A 53 7.67 7.06 -12.96
C SER A 53 8.82 6.10 -12.65
N GLU A 54 8.89 5.54 -11.45
CA GLU A 54 9.92 4.56 -11.04
C GLU A 54 9.81 3.23 -11.79
N VAL A 55 8.59 2.79 -12.09
CA VAL A 55 8.36 1.51 -12.78
C VAL A 55 8.26 1.62 -14.31
N ARG A 56 8.52 2.81 -14.88
CA ARG A 56 8.36 3.08 -16.32
C ARG A 56 9.21 2.18 -17.22
N HIS A 57 10.32 1.66 -16.71
CA HIS A 57 11.23 0.74 -17.42
C HIS A 57 11.05 -0.73 -17.04
N GLY A 58 10.01 -1.06 -16.26
CA GLY A 58 9.67 -2.41 -15.82
C GLY A 58 9.31 -2.45 -14.33
N GLY A 59 8.56 -3.49 -13.94
CA GLY A 59 8.11 -3.66 -12.54
C GLY A 59 6.71 -3.12 -12.24
N TYR A 60 6.04 -2.51 -13.22
CA TYR A 60 4.70 -1.94 -13.06
C TYR A 60 3.62 -2.94 -12.63
N GLU A 61 3.87 -4.24 -12.81
CA GLU A 61 2.98 -5.31 -12.37
C GLU A 61 3.06 -5.59 -10.86
N LEU A 62 4.13 -5.14 -10.20
CA LEU A 62 4.44 -5.46 -8.82
C LEU A 62 3.96 -4.35 -7.89
N PRO A 63 3.15 -4.63 -6.85
CA PRO A 63 2.64 -3.61 -5.94
C PRO A 63 3.72 -2.75 -5.27
N LYS A 64 3.39 -1.47 -5.07
CA LYS A 64 4.18 -0.53 -4.25
C LYS A 64 4.21 -0.91 -2.77
N SER A 65 3.03 -1.21 -2.21
CA SER A 65 2.78 -1.44 -0.77
C SER A 65 1.37 -1.98 -0.58
N SER A 66 1.04 -2.42 0.65
CA SER A 66 -0.33 -2.63 1.13
C SER A 66 -0.84 -1.43 1.93
N ASN A 67 -2.15 -1.42 2.20
CA ASN A 67 -2.82 -0.60 3.22
C ASN A 67 -4.15 -1.30 3.62
N TRP A 68 -5.09 -0.59 4.25
CA TRP A 68 -6.41 -1.12 4.68
C TRP A 68 -7.06 -2.00 3.61
N LEU A 69 -7.06 -1.51 2.37
CA LEU A 69 -7.47 -2.22 1.17
C LEU A 69 -6.22 -2.49 0.32
N THR A 70 -6.07 -3.72 -0.14
CA THR A 70 -5.02 -4.13 -1.07
C THR A 70 -5.64 -4.91 -2.21
N PHE A 71 -5.47 -4.42 -3.43
CA PHE A 71 -5.98 -5.02 -4.65
C PHE A 71 -4.84 -5.74 -5.35
N LEU A 72 -5.06 -7.00 -5.71
CA LEU A 72 -4.10 -7.81 -6.46
C LEU A 72 -4.80 -8.45 -7.66
N GLY A 73 -4.24 -8.25 -8.85
CA GLY A 73 -4.66 -8.97 -10.06
C GLY A 73 -4.35 -10.46 -9.98
N VAL A 74 -4.95 -11.26 -10.87
CA VAL A 74 -4.75 -12.72 -10.92
C VAL A 74 -3.27 -13.10 -10.99
N SER A 75 -2.49 -12.44 -11.85
CA SER A 75 -1.05 -12.72 -11.99
C SER A 75 -0.26 -12.45 -10.70
N ASN A 76 -0.69 -11.49 -9.88
CA ASN A 76 -0.06 -11.24 -8.58
C ASN A 76 -0.38 -12.35 -7.57
N ILE A 77 -1.59 -12.88 -7.59
CA ILE A 77 -1.96 -14.05 -6.77
C ILE A 77 -1.19 -15.30 -7.20
N GLU A 78 -1.00 -15.50 -8.50
CA GLU A 78 -0.16 -16.60 -9.01
C GLU A 78 1.30 -16.47 -8.57
N ARG A 79 1.87 -15.26 -8.60
CA ARG A 79 3.21 -14.97 -8.07
C ARG A 79 3.33 -15.28 -6.56
N LEU A 80 2.23 -15.20 -5.82
CA LEU A 80 2.14 -15.58 -4.40
C LEU A 80 1.92 -17.09 -4.16
N GLY A 81 1.93 -17.91 -5.21
CA GLY A 81 1.69 -19.35 -5.12
C GLY A 81 0.24 -19.78 -5.33
N GLY A 82 -0.62 -18.86 -5.78
CA GLY A 82 -2.03 -19.13 -6.10
C GLY A 82 -3.00 -18.84 -4.96
N GLU A 83 -4.30 -18.98 -5.25
CA GLU A 83 -5.39 -18.64 -4.31
C GLU A 83 -5.29 -19.41 -2.99
N ASP A 84 -5.01 -20.72 -3.05
CA ASP A 84 -4.94 -21.57 -1.85
C ASP A 84 -3.79 -21.17 -0.92
N ALA A 85 -2.62 -20.82 -1.48
CA ALA A 85 -1.45 -20.36 -0.73
C ALA A 85 -1.70 -19.00 -0.05
N VAL A 86 -2.47 -18.12 -0.70
CA VAL A 86 -2.88 -16.86 -0.09
C VAL A 86 -3.92 -17.13 0.99
N ARG A 87 -4.94 -17.95 0.72
CA ARG A 87 -6.01 -18.31 1.66
C ARG A 87 -5.48 -18.93 2.95
N SER A 88 -4.46 -19.78 2.88
CA SER A 88 -3.88 -20.41 4.07
C SER A 88 -3.17 -19.43 5.02
N GLN A 89 -2.88 -18.20 4.57
CA GLN A 89 -2.25 -17.15 5.37
C GLN A 89 -3.25 -16.14 5.94
N ILE A 90 -4.52 -16.21 5.53
CA ILE A 90 -5.57 -15.28 5.96
C ILE A 90 -5.96 -15.56 7.41
N THR A 91 -5.88 -14.53 8.26
CA THR A 91 -6.38 -14.57 9.64
C THR A 91 -7.86 -14.14 9.70
N PRO A 92 -8.59 -14.40 10.80
CA PRO A 92 -10.00 -14.01 10.93
C PRO A 92 -10.26 -12.52 10.71
N GLU A 93 -9.27 -11.67 10.99
CA GLU A 93 -9.36 -10.22 10.81
C GLU A 93 -9.10 -9.76 9.37
N ILE A 94 -8.73 -10.67 8.47
CA ILE A 94 -8.46 -10.34 7.06
C ILE A 94 -9.56 -10.96 6.20
N SER A 95 -10.15 -10.16 5.33
CA SER A 95 -11.08 -10.68 4.31
C SER A 95 -10.41 -10.74 2.95
N LEU A 96 -10.53 -11.89 2.28
CA LEU A 96 -10.12 -12.10 0.89
C LEU A 96 -11.36 -12.26 0.00
N VAL A 97 -11.61 -11.26 -0.85
CA VAL A 97 -12.79 -11.21 -1.73
C VAL A 97 -12.36 -11.25 -3.19
N ARG A 98 -12.84 -12.26 -3.93
CA ARG A 98 -12.62 -12.37 -5.36
C ARG A 98 -13.50 -11.39 -6.15
N TYR A 99 -12.95 -10.81 -7.20
CA TYR A 99 -13.67 -10.03 -8.20
C TYR A 99 -13.17 -10.38 -9.62
N GLU A 100 -13.84 -9.87 -10.65
CA GLU A 100 -13.42 -10.10 -12.04
C GLU A 100 -12.08 -9.40 -12.31
N GLY A 101 -11.02 -10.20 -12.44
CA GLY A 101 -9.66 -9.72 -12.68
C GLY A 101 -8.71 -9.83 -11.48
N GLY A 102 -9.18 -10.19 -10.28
CA GLY A 102 -8.31 -10.28 -9.11
C GLY A 102 -9.01 -10.48 -7.77
N TYR A 103 -8.33 -10.06 -6.71
CA TYR A 103 -8.73 -10.22 -5.33
C TYR A 103 -8.51 -8.91 -4.56
N LEU A 104 -9.47 -8.61 -3.69
CA LEU A 104 -9.36 -7.57 -2.68
C LEU A 104 -9.02 -8.26 -1.36
N ILE A 105 -7.87 -7.90 -0.80
CA ILE A 105 -7.48 -8.23 0.57
C ILE A 105 -7.79 -6.99 1.43
N ARG A 106 -8.57 -7.15 2.50
CA ARG A 106 -8.93 -6.05 3.40
C ARG A 106 -8.56 -6.39 4.84
N ALA A 107 -7.87 -5.48 5.50
CA ALA A 107 -7.48 -5.58 6.91
C ALA A 107 -8.59 -5.03 7.83
N GLY A 108 -9.34 -5.92 8.47
CA GLY A 108 -10.43 -5.57 9.37
C GLY A 108 -11.64 -4.97 8.67
N GLU A 109 -12.71 -4.76 9.43
CA GLU A 109 -13.97 -4.21 8.89
C GLU A 109 -13.90 -2.71 8.59
N ARG A 110 -13.01 -1.98 9.28
CA ARG A 110 -12.86 -0.52 9.23
C ARG A 110 -11.39 -0.15 9.17
N PRO A 111 -11.04 0.98 8.52
CA PRO A 111 -9.66 1.46 8.53
C PRO A 111 -9.29 1.89 9.95
N VAL A 112 -8.06 1.59 10.35
CA VAL A 112 -7.53 1.99 11.66
C VAL A 112 -6.27 2.82 11.45
N VAL A 113 -6.32 4.08 11.89
CA VAL A 113 -5.20 5.03 11.78
C VAL A 113 -4.21 4.88 12.94
N ASP A 114 -4.73 4.49 14.10
CA ASP A 114 -3.97 4.35 15.34
C ASP A 114 -4.61 3.26 16.20
N THR A 115 -3.80 2.35 16.73
CA THR A 115 -4.25 1.33 17.67
C THR A 115 -4.16 1.91 19.09
N ASN A 116 -5.32 2.21 19.68
CA ASN A 116 -5.45 2.66 21.08
C ASN A 116 -4.81 4.02 21.43
N GLY A 117 -4.55 4.90 20.46
CA GLY A 117 -4.09 6.27 20.73
C GLY A 117 -2.59 6.38 21.08
N VAL A 118 -1.82 5.30 20.90
CA VAL A 118 -0.40 5.21 21.28
C VAL A 118 0.52 5.26 20.04
N GLY A 119 -0.04 5.27 18.83
CA GLY A 119 0.71 5.11 17.60
C GLY A 119 1.10 3.64 17.42
N GLY A 120 0.37 2.92 16.57
CA GLY A 120 0.67 1.51 16.32
C GLY A 120 -0.08 0.96 15.11
N VAL A 121 0.64 0.13 14.33
CA VAL A 121 0.09 -0.56 13.16
C VAL A 121 -0.74 -1.77 13.62
N PRO A 122 -2.01 -1.90 13.21
CA PRO A 122 -2.83 -3.07 13.52
C PRO A 122 -2.22 -4.36 12.97
N GLN A 123 -2.37 -5.48 13.68
CA GLN A 123 -1.78 -6.77 13.27
C GLN A 123 -2.20 -7.20 11.87
N ALA A 124 -3.47 -6.98 11.49
CA ALA A 124 -3.97 -7.32 10.15
C ALA A 124 -3.21 -6.59 9.02
N TYR A 125 -2.74 -5.36 9.25
CA TYR A 125 -1.95 -4.61 8.25
C TYR A 125 -0.56 -5.24 8.08
N LYS A 126 0.07 -5.63 9.21
CA LYS A 126 1.36 -6.33 9.20
C LYS A 126 1.27 -7.70 8.53
N ASP A 127 0.20 -8.43 8.80
CA ASP A 127 -0.06 -9.74 8.21
C ASP A 127 -0.22 -9.63 6.67
N ILE A 128 -1.00 -8.65 6.18
CA ILE A 128 -1.11 -8.41 4.74
C ILE A 128 0.24 -8.00 4.13
N ALA A 129 0.99 -7.11 4.79
CA ALA A 129 2.31 -6.69 4.31
C ALA A 129 3.26 -7.90 4.17
N ARG A 130 3.25 -8.81 5.15
CA ARG A 130 4.00 -10.07 5.08
C ARG A 130 3.56 -10.96 3.92
N ILE A 131 2.25 -11.09 3.67
CA ILE A 131 1.71 -11.89 2.56
C ILE A 131 2.20 -11.34 1.22
N ILE A 132 2.15 -10.01 1.01
CA ILE A 132 2.49 -9.42 -0.29
C ILE A 132 3.97 -9.13 -0.48
N ARG A 133 4.78 -9.18 0.58
CA ARG A 133 6.23 -8.91 0.56
C ARG A 133 6.98 -9.57 -0.60
N PRO A 134 6.73 -10.86 -0.96
CA PRO A 134 7.46 -11.51 -2.05
C PRO A 134 7.24 -10.88 -3.43
N ILE A 135 6.20 -10.07 -3.60
CA ILE A 135 5.81 -9.47 -4.89
C ILE A 135 5.90 -7.94 -4.88
N LEU A 136 6.46 -7.32 -3.83
CA LEU A 136 6.65 -5.87 -3.81
C LEU A 136 7.67 -5.44 -4.86
N PHE A 137 7.44 -4.29 -5.48
CA PHE A 137 8.48 -3.62 -6.26
C PHE A 137 9.59 -3.13 -5.29
N GLN A 138 10.85 -3.35 -5.66
CA GLN A 138 12.02 -3.09 -4.81
C GLN A 138 13.11 -2.25 -5.49
N LYS A 139 12.98 -1.98 -6.80
CA LYS A 139 14.05 -1.37 -7.61
C LYS A 139 13.88 0.14 -7.73
N TYR A 140 13.65 0.81 -6.61
CA TYR A 140 13.55 2.27 -6.57
C TYR A 140 14.93 2.89 -6.80
N GLU A 141 15.00 3.85 -7.72
CA GLU A 141 16.16 4.69 -8.00
C GLU A 141 16.01 6.06 -7.34
N TYR A 142 14.76 6.53 -7.18
CA TYR A 142 14.42 7.82 -6.58
C TYR A 142 13.34 7.67 -5.50
N GLY A 143 13.33 8.60 -4.55
CA GLY A 143 12.28 8.68 -3.56
C GLY A 143 10.97 9.16 -4.16
N ILE A 144 9.85 8.57 -3.70
CA ILE A 144 8.49 8.85 -4.19
C ILE A 144 7.62 9.55 -3.13
N ILE A 145 8.19 9.83 -1.96
CA ILE A 145 7.51 10.60 -0.91
C ILE A 145 8.22 11.92 -0.67
N GLU A 146 7.43 12.95 -0.41
CA GLU A 146 7.96 14.27 -0.05
C GLU A 146 8.49 14.24 1.38
N VAL A 147 9.75 14.64 1.57
CA VAL A 147 10.43 14.63 2.86
C VAL A 147 11.12 15.97 3.14
N PRO A 148 11.40 16.29 4.41
CA PRO A 148 12.22 17.43 4.76
C PRO A 148 13.59 17.41 4.04
N PRO A 149 14.15 18.56 3.62
CA PRO A 149 15.40 18.64 2.85
C PRO A 149 16.61 17.98 3.53
N GLU A 150 16.59 17.84 4.86
CA GLU A 150 17.63 17.18 5.64
C GLU A 150 17.57 15.64 5.62
N LYS A 151 16.52 15.06 5.02
CA LYS A 151 16.31 13.61 4.94
C LYS A 151 16.70 13.09 3.56
N ASP A 152 17.20 11.85 3.53
CA ASP A 152 17.35 11.11 2.28
C ASP A 152 15.98 10.59 1.82
N SER A 153 15.51 11.08 0.67
CA SER A 153 14.16 10.77 0.16
C SER A 153 14.00 9.30 -0.23
N LEU A 154 15.05 8.64 -0.71
CA LEU A 154 14.99 7.22 -1.06
C LEU A 154 14.91 6.36 0.20
N ASP A 155 15.75 6.64 1.21
CA ASP A 155 15.72 5.92 2.48
C ASP A 155 14.35 6.04 3.17
N GLU A 156 13.78 7.25 3.21
CA GLU A 156 12.46 7.48 3.79
C GLU A 156 11.34 6.81 2.98
N THR A 157 11.47 6.79 1.64
CA THR A 157 10.57 6.03 0.76
C THR A 157 10.58 4.55 1.09
N LEU A 158 11.75 3.94 1.23
CA LEU A 158 11.89 2.52 1.55
C LEU A 158 11.32 2.22 2.95
N LYS A 159 11.60 3.07 3.95
CA LYS A 159 10.98 2.96 5.28
C LYS A 159 9.45 3.02 5.20
N TRP A 160 8.92 3.93 4.39
CA TRP A 160 7.47 4.09 4.22
C TRP A 160 6.82 2.89 3.53
N ILE A 161 7.43 2.37 2.46
CA ILE A 161 6.95 1.17 1.76
C ILE A 161 6.91 -0.03 2.70
N HIS A 162 7.95 -0.18 3.53
CA HIS A 162 8.09 -1.28 4.48
C HIS A 162 7.50 -1.00 5.87
N ARG A 163 6.73 0.08 6.06
CA ARG A 163 6.23 0.54 7.37
C ARG A 163 5.37 -0.49 8.13
N PHE A 164 4.87 -1.50 7.45
CA PHE A 164 4.07 -2.58 8.04
C PHE A 164 4.84 -3.89 8.21
N GLU A 165 6.11 -3.97 7.80
CA GLU A 165 6.94 -5.17 7.91
C GLU A 165 7.71 -5.26 9.24
N SER A 166 7.73 -4.18 10.03
CA SER A 166 8.40 -4.09 11.33
C SER A 166 7.56 -4.56 12.51
#